data_AF-A0A8D8HKU1-F1
#
_entry.id   AF-A0A8D8HKU1-F1
#
_cell.length_a   1.000
_cell.length_b   1.000
_cell.length_c   1.000
_cell.angle_alpha   90.00
_cell.angle_beta   90.00
_cell.angle_gamma   90.00
#
_symmetry.space_group_name_H-M   'P 1'
#
loop_
_entity.id
_entity.type
_entity.pdbx_description
1 polymer ?
#
loop_
_entity_poly.entity_id
_entity_poly.type
_entity_poly.pdbx_seq_one_letter_code
_entity_poly.pdbx_strand_id
1 'polypeptide(L)'
;DICDYGKSTEIDIDTRMKKPLKTLVKELLDLEKCGKYSADRILHGQEAQLSQFPWMALLINSTDNVCCGGTLISERFVLTAAHCVKDVKIVRLGEHDILSQKDCDDDYEENCALPVQDFIVTKNDIIQHQFYSPSLKT
;
A
#
# COMPACT_ATOMS: atom_id res chain seq x y z
N ASP A 1 7.97 -14.68 6.91
CA ASP A 1 8.98 -13.63 7.11
C ASP A 1 8.45 -12.20 7.28
N ILE A 2 7.13 -11.94 7.20
CA ILE A 2 6.56 -10.59 7.37
C ILE A 2 6.39 -10.15 8.84
N CYS A 3 6.54 -11.08 9.78
CA CYS A 3 6.45 -10.87 11.23
C CYS A 3 7.81 -11.08 11.91
N ASP A 4 8.89 -10.51 11.36
CA ASP A 4 10.12 -10.40 12.15
C ASP A 4 9.84 -9.39 13.28
N TYR A 5 9.84 -9.87 14.53
CA TYR A 5 9.24 -9.32 15.77
C TYR A 5 9.78 -7.95 16.25
N GLY A 6 10.26 -7.08 15.35
CA GLY A 6 10.79 -5.76 15.68
C GLY A 6 10.92 -4.78 14.52
N LYS A 7 10.47 -5.13 13.32
CA LYS A 7 10.76 -4.33 12.10
C LYS A 7 9.53 -3.79 11.38
N SER A 8 8.33 -4.22 11.75
CA SER A 8 7.10 -3.84 11.05
C SER A 8 6.42 -2.65 11.76
N THR A 9 5.72 -1.82 11.00
CA THR A 9 4.96 -0.65 11.46
C THR A 9 3.64 -0.59 10.72
N GLU A 10 2.58 -0.18 11.40
CA GLU A 10 1.27 0.04 10.79
C GLU A 10 1.02 1.53 10.59
N ILE A 11 0.34 1.87 9.48
CA ILE A 11 -0.14 3.21 9.16
C ILE A 11 -1.67 3.16 9.13
N ASP A 12 -2.30 4.01 9.91
CA ASP A 12 -3.74 4.21 9.97
C ASP A 12 -4.21 5.19 8.90
N ILE A 13 -4.98 4.73 7.91
CA ILE A 13 -5.44 5.55 6.78
C ILE A 13 -6.87 6.10 6.94
N ASP A 14 -7.52 5.91 8.10
CA ASP A 14 -8.93 6.27 8.33
C ASP A 14 -9.15 7.72 8.77
N THR A 15 -8.18 8.33 9.46
CA THR A 15 -8.44 9.44 10.39
C THR A 15 -9.00 10.74 9.78
N ARG A 16 -9.07 10.88 8.44
CA ARG A 16 -9.35 12.16 7.76
C ARG A 16 -10.23 12.10 6.51
N MET A 17 -10.89 10.98 6.24
CA MET A 17 -11.64 10.85 5.00
C MET A 17 -13.04 11.49 5.07
N LYS A 18 -13.40 12.23 4.01
CA LYS A 18 -14.74 12.85 3.86
C LYS A 18 -15.82 11.83 3.46
N LYS A 19 -15.42 10.72 2.83
CA LYS A 19 -16.26 9.55 2.54
C LYS A 19 -15.86 8.43 3.50
N PRO A 20 -16.78 7.56 3.92
CA PRO A 20 -16.42 6.39 4.72
C PRO A 20 -15.38 5.55 3.98
N LEU A 21 -14.25 5.29 4.64
CA LEU A 21 -13.11 4.50 4.15
C LEU A 21 -13.55 3.15 3.58
N LYS A 22 -14.53 2.53 4.21
CA LYS A 22 -15.13 1.27 3.77
C LYS A 22 -15.71 1.32 2.35
N THR A 23 -16.22 2.47 1.90
CA THR A 23 -16.75 2.60 0.53
C THR A 23 -15.62 2.73 -0.47
N LEU A 24 -14.63 3.57 -0.17
CA LEU A 24 -13.49 3.83 -1.03
C LEU A 24 -12.59 2.61 -1.19
N VAL A 25 -12.29 1.90 -0.09
CA VAL A 25 -11.49 0.68 -0.16
C VAL A 25 -12.26 -0.50 -0.77
N LYS A 26 -13.59 -0.61 -0.55
CA LYS A 26 -14.39 -1.67 -1.22
C LYS A 26 -14.47 -1.51 -2.74
N GLU A 27 -14.40 -0.29 -3.24
CA GLU A 27 -14.30 -0.04 -4.67
C GLU A 27 -13.00 -0.61 -5.26
N LEU A 28 -11.92 -0.65 -4.47
CA LEU A 28 -10.62 -1.21 -4.88
C LEU A 28 -10.42 -2.70 -4.54
N LEU A 29 -11.05 -3.20 -3.47
CA LEU A 29 -10.67 -4.46 -2.83
C LEU A 29 -11.85 -5.29 -2.32
N ASP A 30 -11.83 -6.61 -2.57
CA ASP A 30 -12.67 -7.59 -1.86
C ASP A 30 -12.12 -7.80 -0.45
N LEU A 31 -12.58 -6.99 0.49
CA LEU A 31 -12.15 -7.00 1.90
C LEU A 31 -12.59 -8.25 2.69
N GLU A 32 -13.48 -9.08 2.12
CA GLU A 32 -13.89 -10.35 2.72
C GLU A 32 -12.95 -11.51 2.37
N LYS A 33 -12.11 -11.34 1.33
CA LYS A 33 -11.15 -12.35 0.86
C LYS A 33 -9.75 -11.76 0.74
N CYS A 34 -8.93 -11.97 1.77
CA CYS A 34 -7.55 -11.52 1.76
C CYS A 34 -6.60 -12.55 1.09
N GLY A 35 -5.48 -12.05 0.55
CA GLY A 35 -4.28 -12.85 0.25
C GLY A 35 -4.47 -14.01 -0.74
N LYS A 36 -5.49 -13.97 -1.60
CA LYS A 36 -5.70 -15.01 -2.63
C LYS A 36 -4.68 -14.89 -3.75
N TYR A 37 -3.51 -15.44 -3.51
CA TYR A 37 -2.48 -15.64 -4.52
C TYR A 37 -1.69 -16.90 -4.17
N SER A 38 -1.61 -17.83 -5.12
CA SER A 38 -0.87 -19.07 -4.95
C SER A 38 0.13 -19.16 -6.10
N ALA A 39 1.36 -18.79 -5.82
CA ALA A 39 2.49 -19.03 -6.70
C ALA A 39 3.66 -19.58 -5.89
N ASP A 40 4.47 -20.41 -6.53
CA ASP A 40 5.77 -20.78 -6.00
C ASP A 40 6.69 -19.56 -5.94
N ARG A 41 7.90 -19.75 -5.39
CA ARG A 41 8.93 -18.72 -5.33
C ARG A 41 9.08 -18.01 -6.68
N ILE A 42 8.97 -16.68 -6.68
CA ILE A 42 9.18 -15.86 -7.88
C ILE A 42 10.63 -16.04 -8.35
N LEU A 43 10.81 -16.65 -9.51
CA LEU A 43 12.09 -16.74 -10.22
C LEU A 43 11.88 -16.08 -11.59
N HIS A 44 12.68 -15.06 -11.92
CA HIS A 44 12.49 -14.22 -13.13
C HIS A 44 11.08 -13.59 -13.18
N GLY A 45 10.81 -12.71 -12.21
CA GLY A 45 9.49 -12.07 -12.07
C GLY A 45 8.96 -11.50 -13.38
N GLN A 46 7.65 -11.64 -13.57
CA GLN A 46 6.90 -11.03 -14.65
C GLN A 46 6.19 -9.79 -14.14
N GLU A 47 5.86 -8.88 -15.05
CA GLU A 47 4.97 -7.78 -14.76
C GLU A 47 3.66 -8.31 -14.19
N ALA A 48 3.17 -7.66 -13.14
CA ALA A 48 1.89 -8.04 -12.54
C ALA A 48 0.77 -7.75 -13.54
N GLN A 49 -0.31 -8.52 -13.49
CA GLN A 49 -1.53 -8.12 -14.19
C GLN A 49 -2.22 -6.98 -13.43
N LEU A 50 -3.05 -6.21 -14.12
CA LEU A 50 -3.86 -5.18 -13.48
C LEU A 50 -4.67 -5.78 -12.34
N SER A 51 -4.64 -5.12 -11.18
CA SER A 51 -5.31 -5.58 -9.96
C SER A 51 -4.92 -6.98 -9.44
N GLN A 52 -3.81 -7.58 -9.89
CA GLN A 52 -3.37 -8.90 -9.43
C GLN A 52 -2.99 -8.92 -7.95
N PHE A 53 -2.42 -7.83 -7.46
CA PHE A 53 -2.01 -7.64 -6.06
C PHE A 53 -2.64 -6.37 -5.50
N PRO A 54 -3.96 -6.34 -5.32
CA PRO A 54 -4.68 -5.10 -5.08
C PRO A 54 -4.41 -4.52 -3.67
N TRP A 55 -3.79 -5.30 -2.78
CA TRP A 55 -3.35 -4.85 -1.44
C TRP A 55 -2.01 -4.10 -1.47
N MET A 56 -1.36 -3.94 -2.62
CA MET A 56 -0.11 -3.19 -2.72
C MET A 56 -0.35 -1.71 -2.41
N ALA A 57 0.52 -1.16 -1.57
CA ALA A 57 0.50 0.25 -1.20
C ALA A 57 1.85 0.90 -1.55
N LEU A 58 1.81 2.12 -2.10
CA LEU A 58 2.99 2.96 -2.26
C LEU A 58 3.07 3.98 -1.13
N LEU A 59 4.26 4.15 -0.58
CA LEU A 59 4.55 5.19 0.41
C LEU A 59 5.30 6.31 -0.29
N ILE A 60 4.71 7.50 -0.32
CA ILE A 60 5.23 8.68 -0.99
C ILE A 60 5.64 9.70 0.07
N ASN A 61 6.84 10.27 -0.08
CA ASN A 61 7.41 11.22 0.85
C ASN A 61 6.99 12.68 0.54
N SER A 62 7.49 13.65 1.29
CA SER A 62 7.16 15.07 1.09
C SER A 62 7.72 15.71 -0.18
N THR A 63 8.56 15.00 -0.93
CA THR A 63 9.10 15.46 -2.22
C THR A 63 8.45 14.73 -3.39
N ASP A 64 7.27 14.15 -3.18
CA ASP A 64 6.50 13.36 -4.15
C ASP A 64 7.25 12.14 -4.73
N ASN A 65 8.26 11.63 -4.00
CA ASN A 65 8.99 10.44 -4.40
C ASN A 65 8.43 9.20 -3.70
N VAL A 66 8.23 8.12 -4.47
CA VAL A 66 7.97 6.78 -3.92
C VAL A 66 9.21 6.35 -3.13
N CYS A 67 9.05 6.16 -1.83
CA CYS A 67 10.15 5.85 -0.92
C CYS A 67 10.16 4.39 -0.43
N CYS A 68 8.98 3.78 -0.31
CA CYS A 68 8.80 2.41 0.13
C CYS A 68 7.49 1.80 -0.39
N GLY A 69 7.34 0.49 -0.20
CA GLY A 69 6.06 -0.21 -0.35
C GLY A 69 5.40 -0.50 1.00
N GLY A 70 4.15 -0.95 0.92
CA GLY A 70 3.37 -1.45 2.03
C GLY A 70 2.31 -2.44 1.56
N THR A 71 1.56 -2.99 2.52
CA THR A 71 0.48 -3.94 2.27
C THR A 71 -0.75 -3.52 3.05
N LEU A 72 -1.88 -3.35 2.38
CA LEU A 72 -3.16 -3.17 3.04
C LEU A 72 -3.57 -4.49 3.73
N ILE A 73 -3.65 -4.46 5.06
CA ILE A 73 -3.97 -5.63 5.89
C ILE A 73 -5.40 -5.59 6.44
N SER A 74 -6.07 -4.44 6.34
CA SER A 74 -7.47 -4.26 6.71
C SER A 74 -8.05 -3.04 5.99
N GLU A 75 -9.34 -2.74 6.19
CA GLU A 75 -9.96 -1.53 5.63
C GLU A 75 -9.21 -0.23 6.04
N ARG A 76 -8.46 -0.25 7.16
CA ARG A 76 -7.87 0.93 7.81
C ARG A 76 -6.35 0.92 7.95
N PHE A 77 -5.70 -0.22 7.81
CA PHE A 77 -4.29 -0.35 8.17
C PHE A 77 -3.44 -0.83 7.00
N VAL A 78 -2.37 -0.08 6.73
CA VAL A 78 -1.27 -0.48 5.86
C VAL A 78 -0.08 -0.90 6.71
N LEU A 79 0.39 -2.13 6.51
CA LEU A 79 1.61 -2.65 7.10
C LEU A 79 2.82 -2.28 6.23
N THR A 80 3.89 -1.81 6.85
CA THR A 80 5.17 -1.49 6.18
C THR A 80 6.34 -1.73 7.13
N ALA A 81 7.57 -1.45 6.70
CA ALA A 81 8.74 -1.49 7.55
C ALA A 81 8.88 -0.20 8.40
N ALA A 82 9.37 -0.35 9.62
CA ALA A 82 9.51 0.76 10.56
C ALA A 82 10.52 1.83 10.12
N HIS A 83 11.47 1.50 9.25
CA HIS A 83 12.38 2.49 8.67
C HIS A 83 11.74 3.31 7.54
N CYS A 84 10.64 2.83 6.95
CA CYS A 84 9.97 3.50 5.84
C CYS A 84 9.16 4.72 6.29
N VAL A 85 8.66 4.74 7.54
CA VAL A 85 7.64 5.73 7.96
C VAL A 85 8.19 7.10 8.37
N LYS A 86 9.51 7.30 8.37
CA LYS A 86 10.13 8.54 8.89
C LYS A 86 9.66 9.79 8.16
N ASP A 87 9.54 9.70 6.83
CA ASP A 87 9.29 10.86 5.95
C ASP A 87 8.05 10.67 5.05
N VAL A 88 7.19 9.69 5.37
CA VAL A 88 5.97 9.40 4.61
C VAL A 88 4.94 10.51 4.77
N LYS A 89 4.31 10.87 3.66
CA LYS A 89 3.21 11.85 3.59
C LYS A 89 1.95 11.29 2.99
N ILE A 90 2.07 10.40 2.01
CA ILE A 90 0.93 9.83 1.31
C ILE A 90 1.10 8.31 1.28
N VAL A 91 0.01 7.61 1.57
CA VAL A 91 -0.17 6.21 1.18
C VAL A 91 -1.06 6.22 -0.05
N ARG A 92 -0.60 5.58 -1.13
CA ARG A 92 -1.38 5.40 -2.36
C ARG A 92 -1.79 3.95 -2.52
N LEU A 93 -3.08 3.70 -2.78
CA LEU A 93 -3.65 2.39 -3.09
C LEU A 93 -4.19 2.35 -4.52
N GLY A 94 -4.20 1.16 -5.12
CA GLY A 94 -4.80 0.91 -6.44
C GLY A 94 -3.92 1.32 -7.63
N GLU A 95 -2.64 1.61 -7.41
CA GLU A 95 -1.68 1.98 -8.46
C GLU A 95 -1.13 0.75 -9.18
N HIS A 96 -0.98 0.84 -10.51
CA HIS A 96 -0.34 -0.19 -11.33
C HIS A 96 0.89 0.34 -12.05
N ASP A 97 0.76 1.40 -12.85
CA ASP A 97 1.87 2.06 -13.53
C ASP A 97 2.02 3.52 -13.07
N ILE A 98 3.05 3.76 -12.26
CA ILE A 98 3.37 5.09 -11.72
C ILE A 98 3.69 6.16 -12.78
N LEU A 99 3.96 5.75 -14.02
CA LEU A 99 4.25 6.66 -15.13
C LEU A 99 2.99 7.02 -15.93
N SER A 100 1.91 6.27 -15.74
CA SER A 100 0.62 6.50 -16.39
C SER A 100 -0.35 7.20 -15.44
N GLN A 101 -1.30 7.94 -16.00
CA GLN A 101 -2.44 8.46 -15.24
C GLN A 101 -3.61 7.46 -15.20
N LYS A 102 -3.65 6.53 -16.16
CA LYS A 102 -4.72 5.55 -16.33
C LYS A 102 -4.11 4.17 -16.52
N ASP A 103 -4.57 3.22 -15.73
CA ASP A 103 -4.15 1.83 -15.82
C ASP A 103 -5.24 1.03 -16.53
N CYS A 104 -4.96 0.53 -17.73
CA CYS A 104 -5.92 -0.21 -18.56
C CYS A 104 -5.25 -1.46 -19.13
N ASP A 105 -5.97 -2.58 -19.21
CA ASP A 105 -5.44 -3.85 -19.74
C ASP A 105 -5.24 -3.84 -21.27
N ASP A 106 -5.91 -2.91 -21.98
CA ASP A 106 -5.82 -2.68 -23.44
C ASP A 106 -5.89 -1.16 -23.74
N ASP A 107 -5.55 -0.74 -24.97
CA ASP A 107 -5.66 0.66 -25.44
C ASP A 107 -7.11 1.22 -25.47
N TYR A 108 -8.12 0.41 -25.10
CA TYR A 108 -9.52 0.82 -25.05
C TYR A 108 -9.91 1.28 -23.63
N GLU A 109 -10.43 2.50 -23.56
CA GLU A 109 -10.72 3.24 -22.33
C GLU A 109 -11.83 2.64 -21.43
N GLU A 110 -12.49 1.57 -21.88
CA GLU A 110 -13.59 0.91 -21.14
C GLU A 110 -13.12 -0.12 -20.09
N ASN A 111 -11.88 -0.61 -20.17
CA ASN A 111 -11.33 -1.64 -19.27
C ASN A 111 -10.19 -1.10 -18.39
N CYS A 112 -10.39 0.08 -17.80
CA CYS A 112 -9.41 0.70 -16.92
C CYS A 112 -9.73 0.42 -15.44
N ALA A 113 -8.69 0.33 -14.62
CA ALA A 113 -8.82 0.33 -13.17
C ALA A 113 -9.39 1.66 -12.67
N LEU A 114 -9.94 1.62 -11.47
CA LEU A 114 -10.35 2.83 -10.78
C LEU A 114 -9.15 3.72 -10.49
N PRO A 115 -9.33 5.05 -10.45
CA PRO A 115 -8.25 5.96 -10.06
C PRO A 115 -7.67 5.59 -8.70
N VAL A 116 -6.37 5.81 -8.57
CA VAL A 116 -5.63 5.63 -7.32
C VAL A 116 -6.23 6.44 -6.17
N GLN A 117 -6.06 5.94 -4.96
CA GLN A 117 -6.54 6.60 -3.75
C GLN A 117 -5.37 7.02 -2.88
N ASP A 118 -5.26 8.33 -2.66
CA ASP A 118 -4.22 8.95 -1.85
C ASP A 118 -4.75 9.30 -0.45
N PHE A 119 -4.06 8.78 0.56
CA PHE A 119 -4.35 8.99 1.97
C PHE A 119 -3.22 9.80 2.62
N ILE A 120 -3.56 10.97 3.15
CA ILE A 120 -2.58 11.84 3.83
C ILE A 120 -2.25 11.27 5.20
N VAL A 121 -0.97 11.04 5.45
CA VAL A 121 -0.43 10.48 6.69
C VAL A 121 0.19 11.58 7.54
N THR A 122 -0.10 11.59 8.84
CA THR A 122 0.68 12.34 9.83
C THR A 122 1.23 11.46 10.92
N LYS A 123 2.05 12.05 11.80
CA LYS A 123 2.70 11.33 12.90
C LYS A 123 1.74 10.59 13.83
N ASN A 124 0.49 11.05 13.97
CA ASN A 124 -0.50 10.41 14.83
C ASN A 124 -1.11 9.14 14.22
N ASP A 125 -0.94 8.97 12.90
CA ASP A 125 -1.45 7.81 12.17
C ASP A 125 -0.44 6.65 12.16
N ILE A 126 0.79 6.89 12.62
CA ILE A 126 1.88 5.91 12.57
C ILE A 126 1.95 5.14 13.89
N ILE A 127 1.75 3.82 13.81
CA ILE A 127 1.88 2.89 14.93
C ILE A 127 3.20 2.13 14.75
N GLN A 128 4.29 2.77 15.15
CA GLN A 128 5.62 2.17 15.08
C GLN A 128 5.81 1.13 16.18
N HIS A 129 6.36 -0.03 15.82
CA HIS A 129 6.59 -1.09 16.79
C HIS A 129 7.58 -0.65 17.88
N GLN A 130 7.22 -0.89 19.13
CA GLN A 130 7.92 -0.39 20.33
C GLN A 130 9.39 -0.83 20.45
N PHE A 131 9.78 -1.96 19.85
CA PHE A 131 11.14 -2.49 19.89
C PHE A 131 11.97 -2.17 18.64
N TYR A 132 11.46 -1.34 17.74
CA TYR A 132 12.22 -0.91 16.59
C TYR A 132 13.39 0.00 17.02
N SER A 133 14.60 -0.31 16.55
CA SER A 133 15.79 0.52 16.73
C SER A 133 16.50 0.71 15.40
N PRO A 134 16.66 1.94 14.90
CA PRO A 134 17.40 2.22 13.67
C PRO A 134 18.89 1.81 13.72
N SER A 135 19.43 1.64 14.92
CA SER A 135 20.85 1.35 15.17
C SER A 135 21.17 -0.13 15.21
N LEU A 136 20.16 -1.01 15.34
CA LEU A 136 20.34 -2.45 15.20
C LEU A 136 20.45 -2.77 13.71
N LYS A 137 21.68 -2.76 13.19
CA LYS A 137 21.98 -3.18 11.82
C LYS A 137 21.53 -4.64 11.63
N THR A 138 20.81 -4.89 10.55
CA THR A 138 20.53 -6.22 10.00
C THR A 138 21.80 -6.93 9.58
#